data_AF-A0A1X1NDW4-F1
#
_entry.id   AF-A0A1X1NDW4-F1
#
_cell.length_a   1.000
_cell.length_b   1.000
_cell.length_c   1.000
_cell.angle_alpha   90.00
_cell.angle_beta   90.00
_cell.angle_gamma   90.00
#
_symmetry.space_group_name_H-M   'P 1'
#
loop_
_entity.id
_entity.type
_entity.pdbx_description
1 polymer ?
#
loop_
_entity_poly.entity_id
_entity_poly.type
_entity_poly.pdbx_seq_one_letter_code
_entity_poly.pdbx_strand_id
1 'polypeptide(L)'
;MAVSPSSSAQQARQALANRLAELCRDAGLTGREIARLCGWHPSKSSRIMNARTPPSADDIRAWCRACAAEGQTDDLIASLRTVEDMWIGWRRMERAGLKQAQEARLPLFERTRRFRAYSSWFIPGLIQTYGYTEAVLRAVRRRRVEVDDVADAVAVRMERQRVLYEGDRRFALLVEESVLRNGIGGPDVQEEQLLHLRSRADGKLEP
;
A
#
# COMPACT_ATOMS: atom_id res chain seq x y z
N MET A 1 -7.89 -18.18 -4.86
CA MET A 1 -7.04 -17.08 -5.37
C MET A 1 -5.88 -16.89 -4.41
N ALA A 2 -4.68 -16.64 -4.92
CA ALA A 2 -3.50 -16.36 -4.08
C ALA A 2 -3.81 -15.20 -3.12
N VAL A 3 -3.66 -15.47 -1.82
CA VAL A 3 -3.70 -14.44 -0.78
C VAL A 3 -2.71 -13.36 -1.19
N SER A 4 -3.15 -12.12 -1.22
CA SER A 4 -2.27 -11.03 -1.64
C SER A 4 -1.29 -10.77 -0.52
N PRO A 5 0.03 -10.92 -0.74
CA PRO A 5 1.00 -10.87 0.35
C PRO A 5 1.26 -9.44 0.87
N SER A 6 0.61 -8.41 0.29
CA SER A 6 0.65 -7.04 0.78
C SER A 6 -0.44 -6.80 1.81
N SER A 7 -0.04 -6.55 3.07
CA SER A 7 -0.96 -6.23 4.17
C SER A 7 -1.86 -5.04 3.83
N SER A 8 -1.39 -4.04 3.08
CA SER A 8 -2.21 -2.88 2.69
C SER A 8 -3.25 -3.21 1.63
N ALA A 9 -2.92 -4.02 0.62
CA ALA A 9 -3.89 -4.48 -0.38
C ALA A 9 -4.94 -5.43 0.24
N GLN A 10 -4.50 -6.28 1.19
CA GLN A 10 -5.39 -7.15 1.96
C GLN A 10 -6.29 -6.35 2.91
N GLN A 11 -5.75 -5.34 3.61
CA GLN A 11 -6.53 -4.41 4.45
C GLN A 11 -7.54 -3.62 3.62
N ALA A 12 -7.16 -3.11 2.44
CA ALA A 12 -8.08 -2.39 1.58
C ALA A 12 -9.21 -3.29 1.03
N ARG A 13 -8.91 -4.55 0.70
CA ARG A 13 -9.94 -5.55 0.38
C ARG A 13 -10.86 -5.82 1.55
N GLN A 14 -10.29 -5.95 2.74
CA GLN A 14 -11.08 -6.18 3.95
C GLN A 14 -11.97 -4.97 4.25
N ALA A 15 -11.48 -3.75 4.07
CA ALA A 15 -12.25 -2.53 4.24
C ALA A 15 -13.44 -2.46 3.26
N LEU A 16 -13.20 -2.77 1.97
CA LEU A 16 -14.27 -2.85 0.98
C LEU A 16 -15.31 -3.93 1.34
N ALA A 17 -14.86 -5.11 1.74
CA ALA A 17 -15.74 -6.21 2.16
C ALA A 17 -16.56 -5.85 3.41
N ASN A 18 -15.93 -5.23 4.41
CA ASN A 18 -16.59 -4.75 5.61
C ASN A 18 -17.65 -3.71 5.27
N ARG A 19 -17.34 -2.78 4.36
CA ARG A 19 -18.30 -1.75 3.95
C ARG A 19 -19.54 -2.35 3.25
N LEU A 20 -19.35 -3.33 2.37
CA LEU A 20 -20.47 -4.06 1.76
C LEU A 20 -21.29 -4.84 2.79
N ALA A 21 -20.64 -5.39 3.82
CA ALA A 21 -21.31 -6.08 4.93
C ALA A 21 -22.07 -5.12 5.86
N GLU A 22 -21.58 -3.89 6.05
CA GLU A 22 -22.31 -2.81 6.73
C GLU A 22 -23.58 -2.43 5.98
N LEU A 23 -23.49 -2.15 4.67
CA LEU A 23 -24.68 -1.83 3.85
C LEU A 23 -25.73 -2.94 3.88
N CYS A 24 -25.29 -4.21 3.93
CA CYS A 24 -26.18 -5.34 4.10
C CYS A 24 -26.94 -5.28 5.43
N ARG A 25 -26.23 -5.00 6.54
CA ARG A 25 -26.84 -4.91 7.88
C ARG A 25 -27.75 -3.69 8.03
N ASP A 26 -27.34 -2.54 7.49
CA ASP A 26 -28.12 -1.30 7.55
C ASP A 26 -29.44 -1.44 6.79
N ALA A 27 -29.45 -2.23 5.71
CA ALA A 27 -30.66 -2.58 4.97
C ALA A 27 -31.51 -3.68 5.65
N GLY A 28 -31.08 -4.22 6.80
CA GLY A 28 -31.75 -5.32 7.49
C GLY A 28 -31.67 -6.66 6.75
N LEU A 29 -30.72 -6.81 5.83
CA LEU A 29 -30.57 -8.00 4.99
C LEU A 29 -29.46 -8.92 5.50
N THR A 30 -29.61 -10.20 5.21
CA THR A 30 -28.59 -11.23 5.40
C THR A 30 -27.84 -11.49 4.09
N GLY A 31 -26.63 -12.06 4.19
CA GLY A 31 -25.86 -12.45 3.00
C GLY A 31 -26.60 -13.45 2.09
N ARG A 32 -27.53 -14.27 2.62
CA ARG A 32 -28.38 -15.16 1.80
C ARG A 32 -29.44 -14.38 1.05
N GLU A 33 -30.03 -13.37 1.67
CA GLU A 33 -31.03 -12.51 1.03
C GLU A 33 -30.42 -11.66 -0.07
N ILE A 34 -29.22 -11.10 0.15
CA ILE A 34 -28.45 -10.43 -0.91
C ILE A 34 -28.21 -11.38 -2.09
N ALA A 35 -27.77 -12.62 -1.83
CA ALA A 35 -27.57 -13.59 -2.89
C ALA A 35 -28.87 -13.85 -3.67
N ARG A 36 -30.00 -14.01 -2.98
CA ARG A 36 -31.32 -14.20 -3.61
C ARG A 36 -31.73 -12.99 -4.46
N LEU A 37 -31.61 -11.77 -3.93
CA LEU A 37 -31.99 -10.52 -4.61
C LEU A 37 -31.11 -10.26 -5.85
N CYS A 38 -29.83 -10.64 -5.78
CA CYS A 38 -28.89 -10.47 -6.88
C CYS A 38 -28.84 -11.67 -7.86
N GLY A 39 -29.61 -12.74 -7.62
CA GLY A 39 -29.61 -13.94 -8.46
C GLY A 39 -28.30 -14.75 -8.38
N TRP A 40 -27.64 -14.75 -7.23
CA TRP A 40 -26.35 -15.42 -7.01
C TRP A 40 -26.48 -16.67 -6.15
N HIS A 41 -25.50 -17.57 -6.30
CA HIS A 41 -25.31 -18.64 -5.34
C HIS A 41 -24.90 -18.06 -3.96
N PRO A 42 -25.45 -18.55 -2.82
CA PRO A 42 -25.16 -18.01 -1.48
C PRO A 42 -23.67 -17.98 -1.10
N SER A 43 -22.87 -18.88 -1.68
CA SER A 43 -21.42 -18.88 -1.45
C SER A 43 -20.69 -17.67 -2.05
N LYS A 44 -21.29 -16.95 -3.01
CA LYS A 44 -20.69 -15.74 -3.60
C LYS A 44 -20.76 -14.56 -2.64
N SER A 45 -21.94 -14.25 -2.11
CA SER A 45 -22.12 -13.15 -1.14
C SER A 45 -21.28 -13.36 0.11
N SER A 46 -21.26 -14.59 0.64
CA SER A 46 -20.41 -14.95 1.78
C SER A 46 -18.92 -14.75 1.48
N ARG A 47 -18.42 -15.18 0.32
CA ARG A 47 -17.01 -14.95 -0.05
C ARG A 47 -16.67 -13.48 -0.23
N ILE A 48 -17.58 -12.67 -0.75
CA ILE A 48 -17.39 -11.22 -0.90
C ILE A 48 -17.31 -10.55 0.48
N MET A 49 -18.27 -10.81 1.38
CA MET A 49 -18.30 -10.24 2.74
C MET A 49 -17.07 -10.62 3.57
N ASN A 50 -16.49 -11.80 3.32
CA ASN A 50 -15.29 -12.28 4.01
C ASN A 50 -13.99 -11.97 3.27
N ALA A 51 -14.00 -11.07 2.27
CA ALA A 51 -12.85 -10.70 1.44
C ALA A 51 -12.13 -11.89 0.77
N ARG A 52 -12.80 -13.03 0.62
CA ARG A 52 -12.27 -14.26 -0.01
C ARG A 52 -12.32 -14.19 -1.54
N THR A 53 -13.22 -13.38 -2.09
CA THR A 53 -13.33 -13.15 -3.54
C THR A 53 -13.66 -11.68 -3.76
N PRO A 54 -12.91 -10.96 -4.62
CA PRO A 54 -13.25 -9.57 -4.92
C PRO A 54 -14.58 -9.50 -5.67
N PRO A 55 -15.46 -8.54 -5.35
CA PRO A 55 -16.65 -8.27 -6.15
C PRO A 55 -16.25 -7.62 -7.49
N SER A 56 -17.04 -7.84 -8.54
CA SER A 56 -16.96 -7.02 -9.76
C SER A 56 -17.67 -5.67 -9.56
N ALA A 57 -17.47 -4.72 -10.49
CA ALA A 57 -18.24 -3.47 -10.49
C ALA A 57 -19.75 -3.74 -10.61
N ASP A 58 -20.15 -4.75 -11.38
CA ASP A 58 -21.56 -5.15 -11.50
C ASP A 58 -22.08 -5.81 -10.23
N ASP A 59 -21.23 -6.54 -9.51
CA ASP A 59 -21.56 -7.08 -8.20
C ASP A 59 -21.84 -5.94 -7.21
N ILE A 60 -21.00 -4.90 -7.19
CA ILE A 60 -21.21 -3.72 -6.33
C ILE A 60 -22.50 -2.99 -6.71
N ARG A 61 -22.79 -2.80 -7.99
CA ARG A 61 -24.04 -2.17 -8.45
C ARG A 61 -25.27 -2.97 -8.01
N ALA A 62 -25.24 -4.29 -8.20
CA ALA A 62 -26.34 -5.15 -7.79
C ALA A 62 -26.53 -5.15 -6.27
N TRP A 63 -25.43 -5.17 -5.51
CA TRP A 63 -25.43 -5.10 -4.05
C TRP A 63 -26.02 -3.78 -3.54
N CYS A 64 -25.58 -2.65 -4.09
CA CYS A 64 -26.08 -1.34 -3.67
C CYS A 64 -27.58 -1.20 -3.97
N ARG A 65 -28.05 -1.68 -5.13
CA ARG A 65 -29.49 -1.73 -5.43
C ARG A 65 -30.27 -2.61 -4.44
N ALA A 66 -29.75 -3.79 -4.11
CA ALA A 66 -30.40 -4.68 -3.14
C ALA A 66 -30.49 -4.05 -1.74
N CYS A 67 -29.52 -3.23 -1.36
CA CYS A 67 -29.48 -2.51 -0.07
C CYS A 67 -30.13 -1.11 -0.11
N ALA A 68 -30.71 -0.66 -1.23
CA ALA A 68 -31.19 0.72 -1.42
C ALA A 68 -30.12 1.80 -1.09
N ALA A 69 -28.87 1.54 -1.49
CA ALA A 69 -27.68 2.34 -1.21
C ALA A 69 -26.99 2.84 -2.49
N GLU A 70 -27.74 3.09 -3.57
CA GLU A 70 -27.22 3.44 -4.89
C GLU A 70 -26.29 4.66 -4.87
N GLY A 71 -26.52 5.62 -3.97
CA GLY A 71 -25.68 6.81 -3.80
C GLY A 71 -24.23 6.52 -3.40
N GLN A 72 -23.89 5.31 -2.94
CA GLN A 72 -22.52 4.90 -2.59
C GLN A 72 -21.83 4.06 -3.67
N THR A 73 -22.53 3.77 -4.77
CA THR A 73 -22.04 2.83 -5.81
C THR A 73 -20.73 3.30 -6.42
N ASP A 74 -20.63 4.57 -6.80
CA ASP A 74 -19.46 5.11 -7.50
C ASP A 74 -18.21 5.12 -6.62
N ASP A 75 -18.35 5.50 -5.34
CA ASP A 75 -17.26 5.49 -4.36
C ASP A 75 -16.75 4.07 -4.08
N LEU A 76 -17.65 3.09 -4.02
CA LEU A 76 -17.30 1.69 -3.82
C LEU A 76 -16.61 1.09 -5.05
N ILE A 77 -17.04 1.47 -6.26
CA ILE A 77 -16.37 1.09 -7.51
C ILE A 77 -14.98 1.74 -7.59
N ALA A 78 -14.84 3.01 -7.18
CA ALA A 78 -13.54 3.68 -7.11
C ALA A 78 -12.61 3.00 -6.09
N SER A 79 -13.16 2.56 -4.96
CA SER A 79 -12.44 1.77 -3.96
C SER A 79 -12.00 0.40 -4.51
N LEU A 80 -12.85 -0.28 -5.27
CA LEU A 80 -12.51 -1.54 -5.97
C LEU A 80 -11.35 -1.34 -6.94
N ARG A 81 -11.40 -0.30 -7.78
CA ARG A 81 -10.31 0.04 -8.73
C ARG A 81 -9.00 0.32 -8.00
N THR A 82 -9.06 1.06 -6.90
CA THR A 82 -7.88 1.33 -6.06
C THR A 82 -7.26 0.01 -5.53
N VAL A 83 -8.11 -0.93 -5.10
CA VAL A 83 -7.68 -2.27 -4.67
C VAL A 83 -7.05 -3.07 -5.80
N GLU A 84 -7.63 -3.03 -7.00
CA GLU A 84 -7.13 -3.73 -8.19
C GLU A 84 -5.79 -3.15 -8.67
N ASP A 85 -5.67 -1.82 -8.74
CA ASP A 85 -4.44 -1.11 -9.12
C ASP A 85 -3.29 -1.43 -8.18
N MET A 86 -3.56 -1.44 -6.87
CA MET A 86 -2.59 -1.90 -5.89
C MET A 86 -2.15 -3.33 -6.23
N TRP A 87 -3.08 -4.25 -6.43
CA TRP A 87 -2.77 -5.66 -6.67
C TRP A 87 -2.00 -5.93 -7.97
N ILE A 88 -2.37 -5.26 -9.05
CA ILE A 88 -1.67 -5.35 -10.34
C ILE A 88 -0.27 -4.75 -10.22
N GLY A 89 -0.13 -3.60 -9.57
CA GLY A 89 1.17 -2.98 -9.28
C GLY A 89 2.08 -3.88 -8.45
N TRP A 90 1.53 -4.58 -7.45
CA TRP A 90 2.25 -5.56 -6.63
C TRP A 90 2.69 -6.79 -7.42
N ARG A 91 1.79 -7.40 -8.21
CA ARG A 91 2.14 -8.59 -9.01
C ARG A 91 3.16 -8.28 -10.10
N ARG A 92 3.13 -7.07 -10.66
CA ARG A 92 4.15 -6.59 -11.59
C ARG A 92 5.51 -6.43 -10.90
N MET A 93 5.54 -5.93 -9.66
CA MET A 93 6.76 -5.87 -8.84
C MET A 93 7.32 -7.27 -8.52
N GLU A 94 6.48 -8.24 -8.14
CA GLU A 94 6.94 -9.60 -7.78
C GLU A 94 7.59 -10.33 -8.96
N ARG A 95 7.08 -10.12 -10.18
CA ARG A 95 7.58 -10.78 -11.39
C ARG A 95 8.84 -10.12 -11.97
N ALA A 96 9.00 -8.82 -11.76
CA ALA A 96 9.97 -8.03 -12.51
C ALA A 96 11.16 -7.53 -11.68
N GLY A 97 11.22 -7.89 -10.40
CA GLY A 97 12.29 -7.51 -9.49
C GLY A 97 12.05 -6.17 -8.78
N LEU A 98 12.83 -5.93 -7.73
CA LEU A 98 12.74 -4.72 -6.93
C LEU A 98 13.23 -3.48 -7.68
N LYS A 99 14.21 -3.62 -8.58
CA LYS A 99 14.78 -2.53 -9.39
C LYS A 99 13.69 -1.88 -10.23
N GLN A 100 13.02 -2.66 -11.06
CA GLN A 100 11.95 -2.14 -11.91
C GLN A 100 10.80 -1.56 -11.08
N ALA A 101 10.52 -2.12 -9.92
CA ALA A 101 9.50 -1.58 -9.01
C ALA A 101 9.89 -0.26 -8.32
N GLN A 102 11.19 0.03 -8.20
CA GLN A 102 11.67 1.35 -7.80
C GLN A 102 11.61 2.34 -8.98
N GLU A 103 12.02 1.92 -10.18
CA GLU A 103 12.02 2.76 -11.40
C GLU A 103 10.60 3.18 -11.79
N ALA A 104 9.64 2.25 -11.76
CA ALA A 104 8.24 2.51 -12.09
C ALA A 104 7.58 3.57 -11.17
N ARG A 105 8.16 3.82 -9.99
CA ARG A 105 7.69 4.87 -9.07
C ARG A 105 8.27 6.25 -9.36
N LEU A 106 9.42 6.34 -10.04
CA LEU A 106 10.13 7.61 -10.24
C LEU A 106 9.25 8.72 -10.84
N PRO A 107 8.46 8.49 -11.92
CA PRO A 107 7.64 9.56 -12.51
C PRO A 107 6.59 10.14 -11.55
N LEU A 108 6.10 9.34 -10.59
CA LEU A 108 5.17 9.81 -9.56
C LEU A 108 5.88 10.78 -8.61
N PHE A 109 7.09 10.46 -8.18
CA PHE A 109 7.88 11.35 -7.32
C PHE A 109 8.23 12.65 -8.06
N GLU A 110 8.67 12.56 -9.32
CA GLU A 110 9.08 13.73 -10.09
C GLU A 110 7.95 14.76 -10.27
N ARG A 111 6.71 14.32 -10.52
CA ARG A 111 5.56 15.22 -10.68
C ARG A 111 4.92 15.68 -9.36
N THR A 112 5.26 15.07 -8.23
CA THR A 112 4.61 15.36 -6.94
C THR A 112 5.26 16.57 -6.25
N ARG A 113 4.45 17.57 -5.91
CA ARG A 113 4.91 18.77 -5.16
C ARG A 113 4.67 18.69 -3.65
N ARG A 114 3.67 17.91 -3.22
CA ARG A 114 3.30 17.77 -1.81
C ARG A 114 3.30 16.29 -1.44
N PHE A 115 4.22 15.91 -0.57
CA PHE A 115 4.36 14.55 -0.08
C PHE A 115 3.77 14.46 1.33
N ARG A 116 2.95 13.43 1.52
CA ARG A 116 2.43 13.05 2.84
C ARG A 116 2.67 11.57 3.00
N ALA A 117 3.36 11.17 4.07
CA ALA A 117 3.60 9.77 4.37
C ALA A 117 3.37 9.51 5.85
N TYR A 118 2.75 8.37 6.14
CA TYR A 118 2.64 7.82 7.48
C TYR A 118 3.39 6.48 7.51
N SER A 119 4.23 6.31 8.51
CA SER A 119 5.17 5.19 8.63
C SER A 119 5.00 4.48 9.97
N SER A 120 4.47 3.25 9.92
CA SER A 120 4.27 2.35 11.06
C SER A 120 5.18 1.11 11.04
N TRP A 121 5.96 0.91 9.97
CA TRP A 121 6.84 -0.26 9.82
C TRP A 121 8.29 0.10 9.52
N PHE A 122 8.49 1.04 8.60
CA PHE A 122 9.80 1.44 8.10
C PHE A 122 9.85 2.96 7.95
N ILE A 123 11.03 3.54 8.15
CA ILE A 123 11.28 4.95 7.84
C ILE A 123 10.96 5.20 6.36
N PRO A 124 10.32 6.34 5.97
CA PRO A 124 10.02 6.63 4.58
C PRO A 124 11.27 6.59 3.69
N GLY A 125 11.19 5.92 2.54
CA GLY A 125 12.35 5.64 1.67
C GLY A 125 13.12 6.86 1.15
N LEU A 126 12.53 8.06 1.20
CA LEU A 126 13.21 9.29 0.81
C LEU A 126 14.26 9.75 1.81
N ILE A 127 14.11 9.40 3.09
CA ILE A 127 14.98 9.84 4.18
C ILE A 127 15.76 8.67 4.79
N GLN A 128 15.91 7.59 4.02
CA GLN A 128 16.67 6.40 4.44
C GLN A 128 18.15 6.55 4.10
N THR A 129 19.06 6.04 4.92
CA THR A 129 20.45 5.84 4.52
C THR A 129 20.58 4.67 3.56
N TYR A 130 21.76 4.50 2.96
CA TYR A 130 22.05 3.35 2.10
C TYR A 130 21.86 2.03 2.87
N GLY A 131 22.50 1.90 4.04
CA GLY A 131 22.44 0.70 4.87
C GLY A 131 21.01 0.34 5.28
N TYR A 132 20.22 1.34 5.70
CA TYR A 132 18.82 1.11 6.07
C TYR A 132 17.97 0.71 4.86
N THR A 133 18.20 1.36 3.71
CA THR A 133 17.50 1.04 2.45
C THR A 133 17.77 -0.40 2.03
N GLU A 134 19.03 -0.82 2.06
CA GLU A 134 19.42 -2.19 1.73
C GLU A 134 18.75 -3.18 2.67
N ALA A 135 18.80 -2.95 3.99
CA ALA A 135 18.18 -3.82 4.98
C ALA A 135 16.66 -3.99 4.74
N VAL A 136 15.96 -2.89 4.46
CA VAL A 136 14.52 -2.90 4.12
C VAL A 136 14.27 -3.67 2.83
N LEU A 137 15.05 -3.41 1.77
CA LEU A 137 14.86 -4.07 0.47
C LEU A 137 15.18 -5.57 0.54
N ARG A 138 16.22 -5.98 1.28
CA ARG A 138 16.49 -7.40 1.57
C ARG A 138 15.34 -8.05 2.33
N ALA A 139 14.75 -7.35 3.30
CA ALA A 139 13.60 -7.87 4.05
C ALA A 139 12.35 -8.01 3.17
N VAL A 140 12.14 -7.13 2.18
CA VAL A 140 11.06 -7.26 1.20
C VAL A 140 11.35 -8.39 0.21
N ARG A 141 12.56 -8.48 -0.34
CA ARG A 141 13.01 -9.54 -1.24
C ARG A 141 12.76 -10.91 -0.63
N ARG A 142 13.32 -11.16 0.56
CA ARG A 142 13.17 -12.45 1.28
C ARG A 142 11.72 -12.88 1.51
N ARG A 143 10.78 -11.93 1.58
CA ARG A 143 9.38 -12.23 1.84
C ARG A 143 8.53 -12.34 0.58
N ARG A 144 8.92 -11.69 -0.53
CA ARG A 144 7.99 -11.37 -1.62
C ARG A 144 8.57 -11.38 -3.03
N VAL A 145 9.89 -11.42 -3.22
CA VAL A 145 10.51 -11.32 -4.54
C VAL A 145 11.62 -12.36 -4.69
N GLU A 146 11.50 -13.19 -5.73
CA GLU A 146 12.49 -14.24 -6.02
C GLU A 146 13.75 -13.69 -6.67
N VAL A 147 13.60 -12.68 -7.54
CA VAL A 147 14.71 -11.99 -8.21
C VAL A 147 15.57 -11.26 -7.17
N ASP A 148 16.88 -11.48 -7.23
CA ASP A 148 17.85 -10.80 -6.37
C ASP A 148 18.52 -9.63 -7.09
N ASP A 149 17.80 -8.53 -7.18
CA ASP A 149 18.27 -7.26 -7.75
C ASP A 149 18.32 -6.15 -6.69
N VAL A 150 18.57 -6.53 -5.43
CA VAL A 150 18.53 -5.60 -4.29
C VAL A 150 19.52 -4.45 -4.45
N ALA A 151 20.76 -4.73 -4.86
CA ALA A 151 21.78 -3.70 -5.03
C ALA A 151 21.34 -2.62 -6.04
N ASP A 152 20.83 -3.03 -7.19
CA ASP A 152 20.30 -2.10 -8.19
C ASP A 152 19.07 -1.33 -7.68
N ALA A 153 18.18 -2.01 -6.95
CA ALA A 153 17.02 -1.38 -6.34
C ALA A 153 17.40 -0.34 -5.27
N VAL A 154 18.48 -0.58 -4.52
CA VAL A 154 19.05 0.40 -3.58
C VAL A 154 19.54 1.61 -4.37
N ALA A 155 20.35 1.41 -5.41
CA ALA A 155 20.87 2.49 -6.25
C ALA A 155 19.75 3.38 -6.81
N VAL A 156 18.68 2.78 -7.38
CA VAL A 156 17.53 3.53 -7.89
C VAL A 156 16.82 4.32 -6.77
N ARG A 157 16.71 3.75 -5.56
CA ARG A 157 16.07 4.47 -4.44
C ARG A 157 16.93 5.62 -3.94
N MET A 158 18.25 5.45 -3.85
CA MET A 158 19.20 6.48 -3.46
C MET A 158 19.20 7.63 -4.46
N GLU A 159 19.27 7.34 -5.76
CA GLU A 159 19.18 8.34 -6.81
C GLU A 159 17.88 9.16 -6.71
N ARG A 160 16.75 8.49 -6.44
CA ARG A 160 15.45 9.16 -6.27
C ARG A 160 15.40 10.12 -5.07
N GLN A 161 16.30 10.01 -4.09
CA GLN A 161 16.32 10.93 -2.94
C GLN A 161 16.66 12.37 -3.34
N ARG A 162 17.23 12.60 -4.54
CA ARG A 162 17.42 13.96 -5.09
C ARG A 162 16.14 14.80 -5.09
N VAL A 163 14.97 14.14 -5.17
CA VAL A 163 13.65 14.77 -5.09
C VAL A 163 13.43 15.55 -3.78
N LEU A 164 14.15 15.23 -2.69
CA LEU A 164 14.10 16.02 -1.46
C LEU A 164 14.68 17.43 -1.62
N TYR A 165 15.59 17.63 -2.57
CA TYR A 165 16.38 18.87 -2.72
C TYR A 165 15.99 19.70 -3.95
N GLU A 166 15.10 19.18 -4.79
CA GLU A 166 14.78 19.80 -6.08
C GLU A 166 13.43 20.54 -6.08
N GLY A 167 13.48 21.84 -6.39
CA GLY A 167 12.31 22.69 -6.61
C GLY A 167 11.50 22.99 -5.34
N ASP A 168 10.34 23.63 -5.51
CA ASP A 168 9.44 23.93 -4.39
C ASP A 168 8.57 22.70 -4.06
N ARG A 169 9.15 21.76 -3.31
CA ARG A 169 8.48 20.54 -2.83
C ARG A 169 8.35 20.56 -1.31
N ARG A 170 7.21 20.11 -0.80
CA ARG A 170 6.94 20.02 0.65
C ARG A 170 6.72 18.59 1.08
N PHE A 171 7.29 18.23 2.23
CA PHE A 171 7.21 16.90 2.80
C PHE A 171 6.62 16.97 4.21
N ALA A 172 5.56 16.20 4.46
CA ALA A 172 5.01 15.98 5.79
C ALA A 172 5.07 14.48 6.08
N LEU A 173 5.93 14.10 7.02
CA LEU A 173 6.23 12.71 7.33
C LEU A 173 5.85 12.45 8.79
N LEU A 174 4.88 11.56 9.00
CA LEU A 174 4.50 11.09 10.33
C LEU A 174 5.10 9.71 10.54
N VAL A 175 5.99 9.60 11.52
CA VAL A 175 6.70 8.35 11.82
C VAL A 175 6.35 7.95 13.25
N GLU A 176 5.93 6.69 13.44
CA GLU A 176 5.73 6.16 14.79
C GLU A 176 7.05 5.96 15.52
N GLU A 177 7.04 6.14 16.84
CA GLU A 177 8.23 5.90 17.67
C GLU A 177 8.77 4.46 17.53
N SER A 178 7.86 3.48 17.37
CA SER A 178 8.20 2.08 17.15
C SER A 178 9.15 1.87 15.97
N VAL A 179 9.02 2.67 14.91
CA VAL A 179 9.85 2.63 13.70
C VAL A 179 11.26 3.13 13.97
N LEU A 180 11.44 4.05 14.92
CA LEU A 180 12.75 4.55 15.33
C LEU A 180 13.52 3.56 16.21
N ARG A 181 12.84 2.52 16.73
CA ARG A 181 13.40 1.53 17.66
C ARG A 181 13.39 0.10 17.11
N ASN A 182 13.03 -0.10 15.84
CA ASN A 182 12.79 -1.43 15.27
C ASN A 182 14.08 -2.23 14.93
N GLY A 183 15.27 -1.61 15.01
CA GLY A 183 16.56 -2.29 14.85
C GLY A 183 16.84 -2.82 13.45
N ILE A 184 16.33 -2.15 12.41
CA ILE A 184 16.50 -2.62 11.03
C ILE A 184 17.94 -2.46 10.56
N GLY A 185 18.48 -3.55 10.02
CA GLY A 185 19.87 -3.60 9.56
C GLY A 185 20.89 -3.81 10.68
N GLY A 186 20.44 -3.91 11.94
CA GLY A 186 21.31 -4.02 13.12
C GLY A 186 21.59 -2.67 13.78
N PRO A 187 22.30 -2.67 14.93
CA PRO A 187 22.54 -1.47 15.73
C PRO A 187 23.23 -0.35 14.95
N ASP A 188 24.31 -0.65 14.22
CA ASP A 188 25.11 0.35 13.50
C ASP A 188 24.30 1.04 12.39
N VAL A 189 23.50 0.27 11.63
CA VAL A 189 22.62 0.80 10.57
C VAL A 189 21.51 1.66 11.17
N GLN A 190 20.94 1.24 12.31
CA GLN A 190 19.90 2.00 12.99
C GLN A 190 20.47 3.31 13.55
N GLU A 191 21.67 3.29 14.14
CA GLU A 191 22.35 4.47 14.65
C GLU A 191 22.65 5.46 13.52
N GLU A 192 23.26 5.01 12.42
CA GLU A 192 23.53 5.82 11.23
C GLU A 192 22.24 6.49 10.73
N GLN A 193 21.15 5.72 10.65
CA GLN A 193 19.86 6.21 10.22
C GLN A 193 19.27 7.26 11.16
N LEU A 194 19.37 7.08 12.47
CA LEU A 194 18.88 8.05 13.45
C LEU A 194 19.70 9.35 13.44
N LEU A 195 21.02 9.24 13.31
CA LEU A 195 21.90 10.39 13.12
C LEU A 195 21.57 11.16 11.85
N HIS A 196 21.28 10.45 10.76
CA HIS A 196 20.81 11.05 9.51
C HIS A 196 19.48 11.79 9.69
N LEU A 197 18.51 11.21 10.40
CA LEU A 197 17.24 11.91 10.66
C LEU A 197 17.43 13.17 11.48
N ARG A 198 18.31 13.12 12.49
CA ARG A 198 18.64 14.28 13.32
C ARG A 198 19.27 15.40 12.51
N SER A 199 20.25 15.11 11.65
CA SER A 199 20.88 16.16 10.82
C SER A 199 19.88 16.85 9.89
N ARG A 200 18.92 16.08 9.35
CA ARG A 200 17.83 16.60 8.50
C ARG A 200 16.82 17.45 9.29
N ALA A 201 16.52 17.10 10.53
CA ALA A 201 15.62 17.85 11.39
C ALA A 201 16.23 19.17 11.88
N ASP A 202 17.53 19.19 12.16
CA ASP A 202 18.26 20.35 12.69
C ASP A 202 18.67 21.37 11.60
N GLY A 203 18.25 21.18 10.35
CA GLY A 203 18.53 22.09 9.24
C GLY A 203 19.98 22.09 8.73
N LYS A 204 20.83 21.17 9.20
CA LYS A 204 22.19 20.97 8.68
C LYS A 204 22.15 20.14 7.41
N LEU A 205 21.72 20.79 6.33
CA LEU A 205 21.74 20.25 4.98
C LEU A 205 23.15 20.47 4.39
N GLU A 206 24.08 19.56 4.68
CA GLU A 206 25.27 19.43 3.82
C GLU A 206 24.84 18.71 2.52
N PRO A 207 25.37 19.14 1.34
CA PRO A 207 25.10 18.53 0.04
C PRO A 207 25.40 17.03 -0.01
#